data_AF-A0A9P7EC63-F1
#
_entry.id   AF-A0A9P7EC63-F1
#
_cell.length_a   1.000
_cell.length_b   1.000
_cell.length_c   1.000
_cell.angle_alpha   90.00
_cell.angle_beta   90.00
_cell.angle_gamma   90.00
#
_symmetry.space_group_name_H-M   'P 1'
#
loop_
_entity.id
_entity.type
_entity.pdbx_description
1 polymer ?
#
loop_
_entity_poly.entity_id
_entity_poly.type
_entity_poly.pdbx_seq_one_letter_code
_entity_poly.pdbx_strand_id
1 'polypeptide(L)'
;MRVTRTSMLLDGLLDFFRTGTENHTSDDPANDPEEASYFERFMCSVLPECLEVRCQVQDSDCGTDNFGTLLRPLSRYELSAAIKYASAFGAAALPSPAQATILRKLQLRRERRRTDIQGLDFVNYNSLTSAPPQLPPQPPQSGIFNSLKSIRTTPYEISFLSRLCGHRPSTDLGLVAVDWETRSPWIELMTDVREHYSYAHPASSQSPEVPVPIRYVSLQSSHLQQVHELLARVFWDGIDVSDLLQSSPERCSVIAMYGKIVIGVALLSSPQEAYITYLAVRAGWHNSQIATTMLYHLIMLNPHRDITLHVAANNPAMLLYNRFGFKAEEFIIGFYEDYLDSQSRASMNAFRLRLRR
;
A
#
# COMPACT_ATOMS: atom_id res chain seq x y z
N MET A 1 -18.97 50.94 -9.55
CA MET A 1 -18.06 51.31 -8.44
C MET A 1 -17.42 50.03 -7.92
N ARG A 2 -16.21 49.70 -8.37
CA ARG A 2 -15.51 48.46 -8.01
C ARG A 2 -14.91 48.64 -6.61
N VAL A 3 -15.45 47.92 -5.63
CA VAL A 3 -14.88 47.89 -4.28
C VAL A 3 -13.73 46.89 -4.27
N THR A 4 -12.54 47.42 -4.07
CA THR A 4 -11.29 46.70 -3.81
C THR A 4 -11.45 45.84 -2.55
N ARG A 5 -11.22 44.52 -2.69
CA ARG A 5 -11.11 43.61 -1.54
C ARG A 5 -9.76 43.83 -0.87
N THR A 6 -9.78 44.44 0.31
CA THR A 6 -8.63 44.55 1.20
C THR A 6 -8.27 43.17 1.76
N SER A 7 -7.02 42.82 1.49
CA SER A 7 -6.22 41.75 2.03
C SER A 7 -6.25 41.66 3.56
N MET A 8 -6.43 40.44 4.09
CA MET A 8 -5.75 40.00 5.31
C MET A 8 -4.67 38.99 4.92
N LEU A 9 -3.44 39.35 5.29
CA LEU A 9 -2.15 38.70 5.08
C LEU A 9 -2.19 37.18 4.88
N LEU A 10 -2.03 36.77 3.62
CA LEU A 10 -1.78 35.41 3.13
C LEU A 10 -0.48 35.41 2.30
N ASP A 11 0.48 36.27 2.67
CA ASP A 11 1.69 36.53 1.88
C ASP A 11 2.58 35.29 1.73
N GLY A 12 2.51 34.32 2.66
CA GLY A 12 3.25 33.06 2.52
C GLY A 12 2.63 32.02 1.57
N LEU A 13 1.35 32.18 1.19
CA LEU A 13 0.61 31.19 0.39
C LEU A 13 0.54 31.61 -1.09
N LEU A 14 0.73 32.90 -1.39
CA LEU A 14 0.69 33.44 -2.75
C LEU A 14 2.00 33.28 -3.53
N ASP A 15 3.15 33.25 -2.86
CA ASP A 15 4.45 33.05 -3.53
C ASP A 15 4.59 31.68 -4.21
N PHE A 16 3.90 30.66 -3.69
CA PHE A 16 3.88 29.33 -4.33
C PHE A 16 3.11 29.31 -5.67
N PHE A 17 2.12 30.19 -5.85
CA PHE A 17 1.31 30.21 -7.07
C PHE A 17 2.01 30.89 -8.26
N ARG A 18 3.14 31.58 -8.03
CA ARG A 18 3.96 32.16 -9.12
C ARG A 18 5.07 31.24 -9.62
N THR A 19 5.51 30.25 -8.83
CA THR A 19 6.66 29.39 -9.16
C THR A 19 6.31 28.14 -9.99
N GLY A 20 5.03 27.94 -10.34
CA GLY A 20 4.58 26.75 -11.08
C GLY A 20 4.66 26.85 -12.61
N THR A 21 5.04 28.00 -13.16
CA THR A 21 5.03 28.26 -14.63
C THR A 21 6.40 28.28 -15.28
N GLU A 22 7.49 28.05 -14.53
CA GLU A 22 8.85 28.00 -15.08
C GLU A 22 9.48 26.65 -14.75
N ASN A 23 9.13 25.61 -15.51
CA ASN A 23 9.94 24.41 -15.76
C ASN A 23 9.22 23.50 -16.77
N HIS A 24 9.05 24.00 -18.00
CA HIS A 24 8.93 23.13 -19.17
C HIS A 24 10.18 23.36 -20.02
N THR A 25 11.25 22.63 -19.69
CA THR A 25 12.30 22.31 -20.66
C THR A 25 11.71 21.37 -21.68
N SER A 26 11.51 21.89 -22.88
CA SER A 26 11.19 21.19 -24.12
C SER A 26 12.32 20.23 -24.47
N ASP A 27 12.01 18.95 -24.61
CA ASP A 27 12.68 18.01 -25.52
C ASP A 27 11.87 16.71 -25.55
N ASP A 28 10.79 16.69 -26.35
CA ASP A 28 10.16 15.45 -26.81
C ASP A 28 9.57 15.68 -28.23
N PRO A 29 10.16 15.09 -29.29
CA PRO A 29 9.81 15.40 -30.68
C PRO A 29 8.73 14.43 -31.20
N ALA A 30 7.53 14.47 -30.62
CA ALA A 30 6.40 13.64 -31.08
C ALA A 30 4.99 14.26 -30.91
N ASN A 31 4.87 15.56 -30.66
CA ASN A 31 3.57 16.23 -30.66
C ASN A 31 3.45 17.14 -31.90
N ASP A 32 2.59 16.75 -32.84
CA ASP A 32 2.19 17.61 -33.94
C ASP A 32 1.68 18.95 -33.38
N PRO A 33 2.27 20.09 -33.77
CA PRO A 33 1.94 21.40 -33.20
C PRO A 33 0.51 21.86 -33.54
N GLU A 34 -0.20 21.17 -34.42
CA GLU A 34 -1.58 21.46 -34.79
C GLU A 34 -2.61 20.96 -33.76
N GLU A 35 -2.38 19.81 -33.09
CA GLU A 35 -3.31 19.28 -32.10
C GLU A 35 -3.25 20.03 -30.77
N ALA A 36 -2.05 20.40 -30.31
CA ALA A 36 -1.89 21.23 -29.12
C ALA A 36 -2.53 22.62 -29.31
N SER A 37 -2.42 23.17 -30.53
CA SER A 37 -3.02 24.45 -30.92
C SER A 37 -4.55 24.38 -30.99
N TYR A 38 -5.12 23.24 -31.43
CA TYR A 38 -6.57 23.05 -31.45
C TYR A 38 -7.15 22.93 -30.05
N PHE A 39 -6.53 22.14 -29.18
CA PHE A 39 -6.97 22.00 -27.78
C PHE A 39 -6.86 23.32 -27.02
N GLU A 40 -5.74 24.05 -27.14
CA GLU A 40 -5.61 25.36 -26.49
C GLU A 40 -6.63 26.37 -27.02
N ARG A 41 -6.86 26.44 -28.33
CA ARG A 41 -7.89 27.33 -28.90
C ARG A 41 -9.30 26.99 -28.42
N PHE A 42 -9.63 25.70 -28.36
CA PHE A 42 -10.92 25.24 -27.85
C PHE A 42 -11.06 25.54 -26.35
N MET A 43 -10.02 25.31 -25.56
CA MET A 43 -10.03 25.64 -24.14
C MET A 43 -10.11 27.16 -23.93
N CYS A 44 -9.40 27.97 -24.72
CA CYS A 44 -9.49 29.42 -24.63
C CYS A 44 -10.90 29.97 -24.93
N SER A 45 -11.68 29.30 -25.78
CA SER A 45 -13.06 29.73 -26.07
C SER A 45 -14.05 29.31 -24.97
N VAL A 46 -13.88 28.14 -24.36
CA VAL A 46 -14.82 27.58 -23.36
C VAL A 46 -14.44 27.92 -21.91
N LEU A 47 -13.17 28.16 -21.62
CA LEU A 47 -12.67 28.42 -20.27
C LEU A 47 -13.34 29.64 -19.60
N PRO A 48 -13.57 30.79 -20.27
CA PRO A 48 -14.23 31.92 -19.64
C PRO A 48 -15.64 31.57 -19.13
N GLU A 49 -16.41 30.84 -19.94
CA GLU A 49 -17.76 30.39 -19.60
C GLU A 49 -17.73 29.37 -18.45
N CYS A 50 -16.81 28.40 -18.49
CA CYS A 50 -16.62 27.46 -17.39
C CYS A 50 -16.21 28.14 -16.07
N LEU A 51 -15.37 29.18 -16.13
CA LEU A 51 -14.98 29.95 -14.96
C LEU A 51 -16.15 30.77 -14.40
N GLU A 52 -16.98 31.35 -15.28
CA GLU A 52 -18.17 32.09 -14.88
C GLU A 52 -19.20 31.18 -14.21
N VAL A 53 -19.52 30.02 -14.80
CA VAL A 53 -20.40 29.01 -14.21
C VAL A 53 -19.86 28.54 -12.86
N ARG A 54 -18.54 28.31 -12.76
CA ARG A 54 -17.90 27.94 -11.49
C ARG A 54 -18.04 29.06 -10.45
N CYS A 55 -17.86 30.32 -10.82
CA CYS A 55 -18.05 31.46 -9.92
C CYS A 55 -19.50 31.54 -9.43
N GLN A 56 -20.48 31.40 -10.33
CA GLN A 56 -21.91 31.43 -10.00
C GLN A 56 -22.30 30.30 -9.02
N VAL A 57 -21.85 29.06 -9.29
CA VAL A 57 -22.07 27.92 -8.39
C VAL A 57 -21.38 28.13 -7.03
N GLN A 58 -20.21 28.76 -7.02
CA GLN A 58 -19.52 29.07 -5.78
C GLN A 58 -20.21 30.17 -4.97
N ASP A 59 -20.79 31.16 -5.64
CA ASP A 59 -21.55 32.23 -5.01
C ASP A 59 -22.91 31.73 -4.49
N SER A 60 -23.56 30.79 -5.17
CA SER A 60 -24.81 30.16 -4.68
C SER A 60 -24.60 29.34 -3.40
N ASP A 61 -23.41 28.76 -3.23
CA ASP A 61 -23.07 27.95 -2.06
C ASP A 61 -22.46 28.77 -0.90
N CYS A 62 -22.35 30.09 -1.05
CA CYS A 62 -21.84 30.97 0.01
C CYS A 62 -22.88 31.19 1.12
N GLY A 63 -22.47 31.01 2.37
CA GLY A 63 -23.27 31.36 3.55
C GLY A 63 -22.75 32.64 4.21
N THR A 64 -23.51 33.18 5.16
CA THR A 64 -23.02 34.22 6.07
C THR A 64 -22.77 33.62 7.44
N ASP A 65 -21.65 33.98 8.07
CA ASP A 65 -21.41 33.64 9.47
C ASP A 65 -22.31 34.49 10.39
N ASN A 66 -22.39 34.12 11.67
CA ASN A 66 -23.09 34.88 12.72
C ASN A 66 -22.56 36.33 12.87
N PHE A 67 -21.39 36.63 12.31
CA PHE A 67 -20.77 37.97 12.31
C PHE A 67 -20.98 38.73 10.98
N GLY A 68 -21.81 38.21 10.06
CA GLY A 68 -22.10 38.84 8.76
C GLY A 68 -21.00 38.68 7.71
N THR A 69 -19.93 37.95 8.03
CA THR A 69 -18.85 37.65 7.08
C THR A 69 -19.30 36.59 6.08
N LEU A 70 -19.06 36.85 4.79
CA LEU A 70 -19.40 35.92 3.72
C LEU A 70 -18.42 34.73 3.73
N LEU A 71 -18.95 33.53 4.00
CA LEU A 71 -18.20 32.29 4.07
C LEU A 71 -18.45 31.46 2.80
N ARG A 72 -17.39 31.28 2.02
CA ARG A 72 -17.41 30.40 0.86
C ARG A 72 -16.92 28.99 1.23
N PRO A 73 -17.58 27.91 0.78
CA PRO A 73 -17.06 26.57 0.95
C PRO A 73 -15.78 26.36 0.12
N LEU A 74 -14.83 25.62 0.70
CA LEU A 74 -13.60 25.23 0.00
C LEU A 74 -13.91 24.32 -1.20
N SER A 75 -13.28 24.61 -2.32
CA SER A 75 -13.29 23.75 -3.50
C SER A 75 -12.55 22.44 -3.24
N ARG A 76 -12.78 21.44 -4.10
CA ARG A 76 -12.09 20.13 -4.00
C ARG A 76 -10.57 20.29 -4.01
N TYR A 77 -10.07 21.15 -4.89
CA TYR A 77 -8.66 21.45 -5.01
C TYR A 77 -8.12 22.15 -3.75
N GLU A 78 -8.75 23.25 -3.31
CA GLU A 78 -8.34 23.99 -2.11
C GLU A 78 -8.33 23.10 -0.86
N LEU A 79 -9.33 22.22 -0.70
CA LEU A 79 -9.41 21.29 0.42
C LEU A 79 -8.29 20.25 0.37
N SER A 80 -7.97 19.71 -0.81
CA SER A 80 -6.85 18.76 -0.96
C SER A 80 -5.49 19.42 -0.73
N ALA A 81 -5.30 20.67 -1.19
CA ALA A 81 -4.10 21.45 -0.97
C ALA A 81 -3.92 21.79 0.52
N ALA A 82 -4.99 22.20 1.21
CA ALA A 82 -4.97 22.48 2.64
C ALA A 82 -4.62 21.25 3.48
N ILE A 83 -5.16 20.06 3.13
CA ILE A 83 -4.79 18.80 3.80
C ILE A 83 -3.30 18.48 3.56
N LYS A 84 -2.83 18.61 2.32
CA LYS A 84 -1.43 18.32 1.95
C LYS A 84 -0.46 19.24 2.71
N TYR A 85 -0.77 20.54 2.75
CA TYR A 85 0.01 21.53 3.49
C TYR A 85 0.01 21.24 5.00
N ALA A 86 -1.16 20.98 5.59
CA ALA A 86 -1.27 20.66 7.01
C ALA A 86 -0.54 19.35 7.39
N SER A 87 -0.53 18.34 6.51
CA SER A 87 0.23 17.10 6.72
C SER A 87 1.74 17.28 6.59
N ALA A 88 2.20 18.17 5.70
CA ALA A 88 3.62 18.46 5.53
C ALA A 88 4.17 19.27 6.73
N PHE A 89 3.38 20.22 7.25
CA PHE A 89 3.76 21.03 8.41
C PHE A 89 3.74 20.23 9.72
N GLY A 90 2.86 19.22 9.84
CA GLY A 90 2.77 18.33 11.00
C GLY A 90 3.94 17.36 11.20
N ALA A 91 4.87 17.28 10.25
CA ALA A 91 6.09 16.48 10.41
C ALA A 91 7.16 17.16 11.28
N ALA A 92 7.06 18.48 11.52
CA ALA A 92 8.07 19.27 12.24
C ALA A 92 7.65 19.70 13.66
N ALA A 93 6.35 19.67 14.01
CA ALA A 93 5.85 20.03 15.35
C ALA A 93 4.50 19.35 15.67
N LEU A 94 4.22 19.09 16.95
CA LEU A 94 2.90 18.57 17.38
C LEU A 94 1.79 19.59 17.07
N PRO A 95 0.72 19.20 16.35
CA PRO A 95 -0.36 20.12 16.03
C PRO A 95 -1.18 20.48 17.27
N SER A 96 -1.56 21.75 17.38
CA SER A 96 -2.50 22.21 18.40
C SER A 96 -3.83 21.43 18.29
N PRO A 97 -4.54 21.13 19.40
CA PRO A 97 -5.80 20.39 19.37
C PRO A 97 -6.85 21.01 18.44
N ALA A 98 -6.83 22.34 18.28
CA ALA A 98 -7.69 23.03 17.32
C ALA A 98 -7.32 22.70 15.86
N GLN A 99 -6.02 22.68 15.53
CA GLN A 99 -5.53 22.34 14.20
C GLN A 99 -5.79 20.87 13.86
N ALA A 100 -5.58 19.95 14.81
CA ALA A 100 -5.90 18.54 14.64
C ALA A 100 -7.39 18.31 14.35
N THR A 101 -8.26 19.06 15.05
CA THR A 101 -9.71 19.02 14.84
C THR A 101 -10.10 19.55 13.45
N ILE A 102 -9.49 20.66 13.01
CA ILE A 102 -9.73 21.23 11.68
C ILE A 102 -9.28 20.25 10.60
N LEU A 103 -8.08 19.70 10.71
CA LEU A 103 -7.51 18.74 9.75
C LEU A 103 -8.41 17.50 9.64
N ARG A 104 -8.84 16.95 10.77
CA ARG A 104 -9.77 15.81 10.82
C ARG A 104 -11.10 16.13 10.15
N LYS A 105 -11.67 17.33 10.38
CA LYS A 105 -12.91 17.78 9.71
C LYS A 105 -12.73 17.91 8.20
N LEU A 106 -11.58 18.42 7.74
CA LEU A 106 -11.28 18.53 6.30
C LEU A 106 -11.14 17.15 5.65
N GLN A 107 -10.40 16.22 6.26
CA GLN A 107 -10.28 14.83 5.78
C GLN A 107 -11.64 14.14 5.73
N LEU A 108 -12.45 14.29 6.78
CA LEU A 108 -13.78 13.69 6.85
C LEU A 108 -14.72 14.28 5.77
N ARG A 109 -14.63 15.59 5.49
CA ARG A 109 -15.37 16.20 4.36
C ARG A 109 -14.91 15.66 3.00
N ARG A 110 -13.61 15.39 2.82
CA ARG A 110 -13.09 14.78 1.58
C ARG A 110 -13.70 13.40 1.35
N GLU A 111 -13.73 12.56 2.38
CA GLU A 111 -14.23 11.20 2.26
C GLU A 111 -15.75 11.16 2.09
N ARG A 112 -16.52 11.99 2.82
CA ARG A 112 -17.98 12.10 2.61
C ARG A 112 -18.37 12.47 1.19
N ARG A 113 -17.63 13.42 0.58
CA ARG A 113 -17.84 13.83 -0.82
C ARG A 113 -17.48 12.72 -1.83
N ARG A 114 -16.58 11.80 -1.48
CA ARG A 114 -16.23 10.65 -2.34
C ARG A 114 -17.29 9.56 -2.33
N THR A 115 -17.99 9.41 -1.21
CA THR A 115 -19.01 8.39 -1.01
C THR A 115 -20.44 8.89 -1.26
N ASP A 116 -20.60 10.12 -1.79
CA ASP A 116 -21.87 10.80 -2.01
C ASP A 116 -22.83 10.78 -0.80
N ILE A 117 -22.25 10.78 0.41
CA ILE A 117 -23.03 10.86 1.64
C ILE A 117 -23.30 12.34 1.87
N GLN A 118 -24.48 12.80 1.43
CA GLN A 118 -25.01 14.11 1.84
C GLN A 118 -25.00 14.15 3.37
N GLY A 119 -24.26 15.11 3.93
CA GLY A 119 -24.22 15.28 5.38
C GLY A 119 -25.59 15.69 5.87
N LEU A 120 -25.97 15.23 7.08
CA LEU A 120 -27.01 15.89 7.86
C LEU A 120 -26.71 17.39 7.83
N ASP A 121 -27.59 18.17 7.20
CA ASP A 121 -27.59 19.61 7.34
C ASP A 121 -27.64 19.88 8.84
N PHE A 122 -26.54 20.40 9.38
CA PHE A 122 -26.58 20.97 10.72
C PHE A 122 -27.42 22.22 10.58
N VAL A 123 -28.74 22.04 10.69
CA VAL A 123 -29.67 23.13 10.99
C VAL A 123 -29.03 23.87 12.15
N ASN A 124 -28.79 25.15 11.92
CA ASN A 124 -28.11 26.03 12.86
C ASN A 124 -29.04 26.27 14.05
N TYR A 125 -29.15 25.27 14.93
CA TYR A 125 -29.80 25.43 16.21
C TYR A 125 -28.87 26.27 17.07
N ASN A 126 -28.99 27.60 16.97
CA ASN A 126 -28.44 28.55 17.94
C ASN A 126 -29.10 28.41 19.34
N SER A 127 -29.70 27.26 19.64
CA SER A 127 -30.19 26.90 20.95
C SER A 127 -29.48 25.63 21.37
N LEU A 128 -28.50 25.77 22.25
CA LEU A 128 -28.00 24.65 23.05
C LEU A 128 -29.17 24.16 23.91
N THR A 129 -30.00 23.28 23.36
CA THR A 129 -31.01 22.58 24.14
C THR A 129 -30.27 21.76 25.17
N SER A 130 -30.38 22.14 26.45
CA SER A 130 -29.84 21.35 27.56
C SER A 130 -30.32 19.91 27.39
N ALA A 131 -29.41 18.94 27.44
CA ALA A 131 -29.76 17.53 27.39
C ALA A 131 -30.88 17.29 28.43
N PRO A 132 -32.00 16.64 28.05
CA PRO A 132 -33.04 16.33 29.02
C PRO A 132 -32.39 15.57 30.19
N PRO A 133 -32.82 15.83 31.44
CA PRO A 133 -32.26 15.16 32.61
C PRO A 133 -32.31 13.65 32.36
N GLN A 134 -31.16 12.99 32.51
CA GLN A 134 -31.04 11.56 32.26
C GLN A 134 -32.14 10.84 33.04
N LEU A 135 -33.03 10.16 32.32
CA LEU A 135 -33.96 9.22 32.92
C LEU A 135 -33.12 8.23 33.76
N PRO A 136 -33.56 7.89 34.98
CA PRO A 136 -32.84 6.95 35.83
C PRO A 136 -32.55 5.67 35.03
N PRO A 137 -31.36 5.08 35.18
CA PRO A 137 -30.92 3.95 34.37
C PRO A 137 -31.98 2.84 34.46
N GLN A 138 -32.72 2.66 33.38
CA GLN A 138 -33.67 1.57 33.29
C GLN A 138 -32.87 0.26 33.42
N PRO A 139 -33.33 -0.69 34.24
CA PRO A 139 -32.68 -1.99 34.31
C PRO A 139 -32.63 -2.58 32.89
N PRO A 140 -31.47 -3.09 32.44
CA PRO A 140 -31.34 -3.63 31.10
C PRO A 140 -32.39 -4.71 30.91
N GLN A 141 -33.18 -4.61 29.83
CA GLN A 141 -34.24 -5.57 29.51
C GLN A 141 -33.68 -6.99 29.60
N SER A 142 -34.36 -7.87 30.32
CA SER A 142 -33.94 -9.24 30.55
C SER A 142 -33.78 -9.95 29.21
N GLY A 143 -32.56 -10.40 28.91
CA GLY A 143 -32.22 -11.05 27.65
C GLY A 143 -31.21 -10.29 26.79
N ILE A 144 -30.99 -8.98 27.00
CA ILE A 144 -29.99 -8.21 26.23
C ILE A 144 -28.60 -8.83 26.38
N PHE A 145 -28.19 -9.20 27.59
CA PHE A 145 -26.90 -9.84 27.81
C PHE A 145 -26.77 -11.20 27.12
N ASN A 146 -27.87 -11.94 26.97
CA ASN A 146 -27.87 -13.21 26.24
C ASN A 146 -27.79 -12.96 24.74
N SER A 147 -28.52 -11.97 24.22
CA SER A 147 -28.42 -11.52 22.84
C SER A 147 -27.01 -11.00 22.51
N LEU A 148 -26.41 -10.17 23.37
CA LEU A 148 -25.04 -9.68 23.20
C LEU A 148 -24.01 -10.81 23.24
N LYS A 149 -24.15 -11.77 24.16
CA LYS A 149 -23.29 -12.97 24.23
C LYS A 149 -23.50 -13.93 23.05
N SER A 150 -24.66 -13.89 22.39
CA SER A 150 -24.96 -14.70 21.21
C SER A 150 -24.34 -14.16 19.92
N ILE A 151 -23.94 -12.87 19.89
CA ILE A 151 -23.26 -12.28 18.74
C ILE A 151 -21.83 -12.81 18.69
N ARG A 152 -21.61 -13.83 17.86
CA ARG A 152 -20.27 -14.42 17.64
C ARG A 152 -19.46 -13.69 16.58
N THR A 153 -20.13 -13.08 15.60
CA THR A 153 -19.48 -12.38 14.49
C THR A 153 -20.25 -11.11 14.17
N THR A 154 -19.53 -10.03 13.85
CA THR A 154 -20.13 -8.80 13.31
C THR A 154 -19.58 -8.59 11.90
N PRO A 155 -20.43 -8.25 10.92
CA PRO A 155 -19.95 -7.91 9.58
C PRO A 155 -18.98 -6.73 9.67
N TYR A 156 -17.88 -6.81 8.92
CA TYR A 156 -16.78 -5.85 8.99
C TYR A 156 -17.30 -4.41 8.88
N GLU A 157 -18.19 -4.15 7.92
CA GLU A 157 -18.77 -2.84 7.61
C GLU A 157 -19.36 -2.11 8.83
N ILE A 158 -19.85 -2.86 9.82
CA ILE A 158 -20.52 -2.32 11.03
C ILE A 158 -19.64 -2.50 12.28
N SER A 159 -18.55 -3.27 12.16
CA SER A 159 -17.63 -3.58 13.25
C SER A 159 -16.88 -2.35 13.77
N PHE A 160 -16.43 -2.41 15.02
CA PHE A 160 -15.52 -1.41 15.58
C PHE A 160 -14.21 -1.32 14.76
N LEU A 161 -13.79 -2.44 14.17
CA LEU A 161 -12.56 -2.53 13.38
C LEU A 161 -12.68 -1.76 12.06
N SER A 162 -13.83 -1.72 11.38
CA SER A 162 -14.03 -0.85 10.21
C SER A 162 -14.12 0.62 10.57
N ARG A 163 -14.56 0.97 11.78
CA ARG A 163 -14.53 2.36 12.25
C ARG A 163 -13.11 2.83 12.55
N LEU A 164 -12.25 1.92 13.01
CA LEU A 164 -10.83 2.16 13.26
C LEU A 164 -10.01 2.20 11.96
N CYS A 165 -10.25 1.23 11.06
CA CYS A 165 -9.42 0.98 9.88
C CYS A 165 -10.02 1.49 8.56
N GLY A 166 -11.28 1.96 8.58
CA GLY A 166 -12.02 2.40 7.39
C GLY A 166 -12.93 1.31 6.80
N HIS A 167 -13.85 1.72 5.92
CA HIS A 167 -14.84 0.83 5.28
C HIS A 167 -14.24 -0.09 4.20
N ARG A 168 -12.93 0.02 3.93
CA ARG A 168 -12.21 -0.93 3.09
C ARG A 168 -11.23 -1.69 3.98
N PRO A 169 -11.38 -3.01 4.18
CA PRO A 169 -10.22 -3.78 4.61
C PRO A 169 -9.12 -3.45 3.60
N SER A 170 -7.92 -3.14 4.09
CA SER A 170 -6.76 -2.90 3.23
C SER A 170 -6.77 -3.97 2.15
N THR A 171 -7.14 -3.59 0.93
CA THR A 171 -7.06 -4.50 -0.20
C THR A 171 -5.58 -4.81 -0.26
N ASP A 172 -5.23 -6.07 0.02
CA ASP A 172 -3.85 -6.52 0.01
C ASP A 172 -3.32 -6.26 -1.40
N LEU A 173 -2.72 -5.08 -1.60
CA LEU A 173 -2.28 -4.61 -2.90
C LEU A 173 -1.29 -5.64 -3.44
N GLY A 174 -1.62 -6.25 -4.58
CA GLY A 174 -0.79 -7.28 -5.17
C GLY A 174 -0.84 -8.65 -4.50
N LEU A 175 -1.92 -9.01 -3.80
CA LEU A 175 -2.13 -10.40 -3.37
C LEU A 175 -2.20 -11.33 -4.59
N VAL A 176 -1.28 -12.28 -4.63
CA VAL A 176 -1.18 -13.30 -5.69
C VAL A 176 -1.92 -14.57 -5.28
N ALA A 177 -1.67 -15.07 -4.07
CA ALA A 177 -2.29 -16.29 -3.56
C ALA A 177 -2.24 -16.36 -2.03
N VAL A 178 -3.11 -17.21 -1.45
CA VAL A 178 -3.14 -17.50 -0.01
C VAL A 178 -3.12 -19.02 0.15
N ASP A 179 -2.23 -19.49 1.02
CA ASP A 179 -1.99 -20.90 1.28
C ASP A 179 -2.21 -21.20 2.78
N TRP A 180 -3.18 -22.08 3.03
CA TRP A 180 -3.58 -22.53 4.37
C TRP A 180 -3.03 -23.92 4.72
N GLU A 181 -2.49 -24.63 3.74
CA GLU A 181 -2.14 -26.03 3.82
C GLU A 181 -0.67 -26.22 4.18
N THR A 182 0.21 -25.36 3.63
CA THR A 182 1.64 -25.47 3.88
C THR A 182 1.97 -25.39 5.37
N ARG A 183 2.73 -26.39 5.85
CA ARG A 183 3.33 -26.44 7.17
C ARG A 183 4.84 -26.53 6.99
N SER A 184 5.55 -25.57 7.57
CA SER A 184 7.01 -25.58 7.60
C SER A 184 7.50 -26.19 8.90
N PRO A 185 8.73 -26.73 8.94
CA PRO A 185 9.33 -27.22 10.18
C PRO A 185 9.36 -26.16 11.29
N TRP A 186 9.47 -24.88 10.91
CA TRP A 186 9.37 -23.76 11.86
C TRP A 186 7.96 -23.58 12.44
N ILE A 187 6.91 -23.73 11.62
CA ILE A 187 5.52 -23.67 12.11
C ILE A 187 5.27 -24.83 13.07
N GLU A 188 5.73 -26.04 12.73
CA GLU A 188 5.61 -27.23 13.58
C GLU A 188 6.33 -27.03 14.90
N LEU A 189 7.60 -26.60 14.87
CA LEU A 189 8.37 -26.29 16.08
C LEU A 189 7.67 -25.26 16.98
N MET A 190 7.13 -24.18 16.39
CA MET A 190 6.44 -23.15 17.16
C MET A 190 5.12 -23.67 17.74
N THR A 191 4.47 -24.60 17.06
CA THR A 191 3.29 -25.32 17.56
C THR A 191 3.67 -26.20 18.73
N ASP A 192 4.73 -27.01 18.61
CA ASP A 192 5.22 -27.90 19.67
C ASP A 192 5.63 -27.13 20.93
N VAL A 193 6.37 -26.03 20.79
CA VAL A 193 6.78 -25.17 21.91
C VAL A 193 5.56 -24.63 22.65
N ARG A 194 4.52 -24.27 21.91
CA ARG A 194 3.28 -23.73 22.48
C ARG A 194 2.45 -24.81 23.15
N GLU A 195 2.32 -25.98 22.54
CA GLU A 195 1.65 -27.13 23.14
C GLU A 195 2.35 -27.53 24.44
N HIS A 196 3.69 -27.58 24.45
CA HIS A 196 4.43 -27.83 25.68
C HIS A 196 4.15 -26.79 26.76
N TYR A 197 4.10 -25.50 26.38
CA TYR A 197 3.75 -24.42 27.32
C TYR A 197 2.31 -24.52 27.84
N SER A 198 1.36 -24.95 27.00
CA SER A 198 -0.04 -25.14 27.39
C SER A 198 -0.21 -26.29 28.37
N TYR A 199 0.50 -27.41 28.16
CA TYR A 199 0.54 -28.52 29.10
C TYR A 199 1.16 -28.13 30.45
N ALA A 200 2.17 -27.25 30.44
CA ALA A 200 2.81 -26.77 31.67
C ALA A 200 1.93 -25.77 32.46
N HIS A 201 1.00 -25.07 31.81
CA HIS A 201 0.19 -24.00 32.44
C HIS A 201 -1.33 -24.14 32.17
N PRO A 202 -1.99 -25.19 32.67
CA PRO A 202 -3.40 -25.48 32.38
C PRO A 202 -4.39 -24.46 32.94
N ALA A 203 -3.99 -23.64 33.93
CA ALA A 203 -4.83 -22.62 34.54
C ALA A 203 -4.92 -21.31 33.73
N SER A 204 -4.04 -21.13 32.74
CA SER A 204 -4.08 -19.95 31.88
C SER A 204 -5.08 -20.17 30.75
N SER A 205 -6.12 -19.34 30.67
CA SER A 205 -7.06 -19.34 29.54
C SER A 205 -6.33 -18.88 28.27
N GLN A 206 -5.70 -19.82 27.57
CA GLN A 206 -5.08 -19.52 26.28
C GLN A 206 -6.19 -19.24 25.26
N SER A 207 -6.11 -18.10 24.58
CA SER A 207 -7.05 -17.78 23.50
C SER A 207 -6.82 -18.75 22.35
N PRO A 208 -7.88 -19.29 21.72
CA PRO A 208 -7.72 -20.16 20.56
C PRO A 208 -7.03 -19.39 19.44
N GLU A 209 -5.82 -19.82 19.09
CA GLU A 209 -5.05 -19.16 18.05
C GLU A 209 -5.62 -19.52 16.68
N VAL A 210 -5.91 -18.48 15.89
CA VAL A 210 -6.35 -18.65 14.52
C VAL A 210 -5.11 -18.98 13.68
N PRO A 211 -5.10 -20.07 12.89
CA PRO A 211 -3.97 -20.39 12.04
C PRO A 211 -3.68 -19.22 11.10
N VAL A 212 -2.41 -18.85 10.98
CA VAL A 212 -1.98 -17.79 10.07
C VAL A 212 -1.57 -18.44 8.74
N PRO A 213 -2.16 -18.03 7.60
CA PRO A 213 -1.78 -18.58 6.30
C PRO A 213 -0.47 -17.98 5.80
N ILE A 214 0.16 -18.68 4.85
CA ILE A 214 1.21 -18.10 4.03
C ILE A 214 0.55 -17.31 2.91
N ARG A 215 0.92 -16.04 2.78
CA ARG A 215 0.41 -15.14 1.74
C ARG A 215 1.51 -14.88 0.71
N TYR A 216 1.18 -15.00 -0.56
CA TYR A 216 2.04 -14.64 -1.67
C TYR A 216 1.57 -13.30 -2.21
N VAL A 217 2.42 -12.28 -2.17
CA VAL A 217 2.09 -10.90 -2.55
C VAL A 217 3.16 -10.33 -3.47
N SER A 218 2.85 -9.32 -4.27
CA SER A 218 3.88 -8.58 -5.00
C SER A 218 4.72 -7.72 -4.05
N LEU A 219 5.90 -7.32 -4.53
CA LEU A 219 6.82 -6.48 -3.77
C LEU A 219 6.17 -5.12 -3.47
N GLN A 220 6.26 -4.71 -2.22
CA GLN A 220 5.81 -3.41 -1.72
C GLN A 220 6.94 -2.73 -0.96
N SER A 221 6.87 -1.41 -0.82
CA SER A 221 7.86 -0.64 -0.06
C SER A 221 8.00 -1.09 1.39
N SER A 222 6.92 -1.59 2.01
CA SER A 222 6.92 -2.18 3.36
C SER A 222 7.76 -3.45 3.48
N HIS A 223 7.98 -4.16 2.38
CA HIS A 223 8.71 -5.43 2.37
C HIS A 223 10.21 -5.25 2.14
N LEU A 224 10.63 -4.13 1.55
CA LEU A 224 12.01 -3.91 1.08
C LEU A 224 13.05 -4.23 2.15
N GLN A 225 12.92 -3.66 3.36
CA GLN A 225 13.88 -3.87 4.43
C GLN A 225 14.07 -5.37 4.76
N GLN A 226 12.98 -6.12 4.91
CA GLN A 226 13.04 -7.55 5.20
C GLN A 226 13.56 -8.36 4.00
N VAL A 227 13.25 -7.93 2.78
CA VAL A 227 13.74 -8.55 1.54
C VAL A 227 15.25 -8.36 1.39
N HIS A 228 15.76 -7.14 1.58
CA HIS A 228 17.20 -6.85 1.55
C HIS A 228 17.94 -7.67 2.60
N GLU A 229 17.42 -7.73 3.84
CA GLU A 229 17.99 -8.55 4.91
C GLU A 229 17.99 -10.06 4.58
N LEU A 230 16.92 -10.56 3.94
CA LEU A 230 16.84 -11.95 3.51
C LEU A 230 17.83 -12.25 2.38
N LEU A 231 17.93 -11.38 1.38
CA LEU A 231 18.84 -11.55 0.25
C LEU A 231 20.30 -11.47 0.70
N ALA A 232 20.65 -10.51 1.56
CA ALA A 232 21.99 -10.38 2.11
C ALA A 232 22.45 -11.64 2.86
N ARG A 233 21.55 -12.26 3.63
CA ARG A 233 21.83 -13.50 4.36
C ARG A 233 22.01 -14.74 3.48
N VAL A 234 21.31 -14.79 2.35
CA VAL A 234 21.29 -15.98 1.47
C VAL A 234 22.35 -15.89 0.37
N PHE A 235 22.64 -14.68 -0.09
CA PHE A 235 23.56 -14.40 -1.18
C PHE A 235 24.79 -13.65 -0.65
N TRP A 236 24.86 -12.33 -0.84
CA TRP A 236 25.95 -11.46 -0.40
C TRP A 236 25.39 -10.09 0.02
N ASP A 237 26.17 -9.33 0.79
CA ASP A 237 25.77 -8.02 1.28
C ASP A 237 25.70 -6.96 0.16
N GLY A 238 24.87 -5.93 0.35
CA GLY A 238 24.77 -4.80 -0.59
C GLY A 238 23.80 -4.98 -1.75
N ILE A 239 22.95 -6.02 -1.72
CA ILE A 239 21.88 -6.21 -2.71
C ILE A 239 20.77 -5.17 -2.47
N ASP A 240 20.54 -4.29 -3.45
CA ASP A 240 19.41 -3.38 -3.48
C ASP A 240 18.44 -3.73 -4.62
N VAL A 241 17.16 -3.93 -4.27
CA VAL A 241 16.06 -4.26 -5.18
C VAL A 241 14.98 -3.19 -5.21
N SER A 242 15.28 -1.98 -4.73
CA SER A 242 14.33 -0.85 -4.68
C SER A 242 13.83 -0.46 -6.07
N ASP A 243 14.65 -0.64 -7.11
CA ASP A 243 14.31 -0.34 -8.51
C ASP A 243 13.16 -1.21 -9.05
N LEU A 244 12.96 -2.41 -8.48
CA LEU A 244 11.87 -3.29 -8.88
C LEU A 244 10.49 -2.77 -8.47
N LEU A 245 10.40 -1.83 -7.52
CA LEU A 245 9.14 -1.16 -7.20
C LEU A 245 8.65 -0.27 -8.34
N GLN A 246 9.59 0.30 -9.11
CA GLN A 246 9.27 1.13 -10.26
C GLN A 246 8.97 0.27 -11.49
N SER A 247 9.62 -0.90 -11.58
CA SER A 247 9.51 -1.84 -12.69
C SER A 247 8.38 -2.88 -12.51
N SER A 248 7.12 -2.42 -12.51
CA SER A 248 5.91 -3.28 -12.52
C SER A 248 5.98 -4.50 -11.58
N PRO A 249 6.02 -4.29 -10.24
CA PRO A 249 6.27 -5.36 -9.27
C PRO A 249 5.25 -6.51 -9.33
N GLU A 250 4.03 -6.24 -9.79
CA GLU A 250 2.96 -7.25 -9.92
C GLU A 250 3.31 -8.40 -10.87
N ARG A 251 4.16 -8.19 -11.87
CA ARG A 251 4.60 -9.23 -12.82
C ARG A 251 6.00 -9.76 -12.52
N CYS A 252 6.79 -8.96 -11.83
CA CYS A 252 8.23 -9.15 -11.67
C CYS A 252 8.58 -9.71 -10.28
N SER A 253 7.64 -9.77 -9.33
CA SER A 253 7.97 -10.17 -7.96
C SER A 253 6.88 -11.01 -7.30
N VAL A 254 7.32 -11.99 -6.53
CA VAL A 254 6.48 -12.79 -5.64
C VAL A 254 7.18 -12.88 -4.28
N ILE A 255 6.54 -12.35 -3.25
CA ILE A 255 7.00 -12.33 -1.87
C ILE A 255 6.12 -13.27 -1.05
N ALA A 256 6.71 -14.25 -0.39
CA ALA A 256 6.02 -15.12 0.55
C ALA A 256 6.08 -14.51 1.96
N MET A 257 4.93 -14.42 2.61
CA MET A 257 4.77 -13.84 3.94
C MET A 257 4.05 -14.80 4.89
N TYR A 258 4.53 -14.88 6.12
CA TYR A 258 3.80 -15.49 7.24
C TYR A 258 3.43 -14.40 8.24
N GLY A 259 2.15 -14.05 8.30
CA GLY A 259 1.68 -12.90 9.06
C GLY A 259 2.28 -11.59 8.53
N LYS A 260 3.22 -10.99 9.27
CA LYS A 260 3.94 -9.75 8.89
C LYS A 260 5.40 -9.98 8.52
N ILE A 261 5.84 -11.23 8.50
CA ILE A 261 7.24 -11.60 8.31
C ILE A 261 7.42 -12.10 6.88
N VAL A 262 8.41 -11.56 6.18
CA VAL A 262 8.86 -12.09 4.88
C VAL A 262 9.64 -13.38 5.12
N ILE A 263 9.17 -14.45 4.49
CA ILE A 263 9.76 -15.80 4.58
C ILE A 263 10.37 -16.26 3.26
N GLY A 264 10.04 -15.59 2.15
CA GLY A 264 10.60 -15.92 0.84
C GLY A 264 10.44 -14.78 -0.15
N VAL A 265 11.32 -14.76 -1.13
CA VAL A 265 11.37 -13.75 -2.19
C VAL A 265 11.74 -14.41 -3.52
N ALA A 266 11.00 -14.07 -4.57
CA ALA A 266 11.30 -14.42 -5.94
C ALA A 266 11.19 -13.16 -6.81
N LEU A 267 12.27 -12.79 -7.49
CA LEU A 267 12.39 -11.55 -8.25
C LEU A 267 12.86 -11.84 -9.67
N LEU A 268 12.14 -11.28 -10.63
CA LEU A 268 12.40 -11.33 -12.05
C LEU A 268 12.72 -9.91 -12.54
N SER A 269 13.79 -9.77 -13.29
CA SER A 269 14.15 -8.54 -13.98
C SER A 269 13.50 -8.53 -15.37
N SER A 270 12.87 -7.41 -15.76
CA SER A 270 12.15 -7.20 -17.02
C SER A 270 12.38 -5.74 -17.46
N PRO A 271 12.79 -5.48 -18.72
CA PRO A 271 11.77 -5.45 -19.78
C PRO A 271 12.04 -6.33 -21.01
N GLN A 272 13.29 -6.68 -21.33
CA GLN A 272 13.68 -7.37 -22.57
C GLN A 272 13.70 -8.90 -22.45
N GLU A 273 14.27 -9.44 -21.38
CA GLU A 273 14.30 -10.89 -21.10
C GLU A 273 13.72 -11.14 -19.70
N ALA A 274 13.00 -12.25 -19.53
CA ALA A 274 12.46 -12.63 -18.22
C ALA A 274 13.54 -13.37 -17.41
N TYR A 275 14.43 -12.61 -16.77
CA TYR A 275 15.55 -13.17 -16.01
C TYR A 275 15.23 -13.26 -14.52
N ILE A 276 15.26 -14.46 -13.93
CA ILE A 276 15.13 -14.62 -12.48
C ILE A 276 16.42 -14.19 -11.80
N THR A 277 16.38 -13.00 -11.22
CA THR A 277 17.47 -12.36 -10.48
C THR A 277 17.73 -13.04 -9.14
N TYR A 278 16.68 -13.26 -8.36
CA TYR A 278 16.80 -13.83 -7.01
C TYR A 278 15.65 -14.76 -6.70
N LEU A 279 15.96 -15.91 -6.11
CA LEU A 279 14.98 -16.82 -5.51
C LEU A 279 15.55 -17.31 -4.18
N ALA A 280 14.93 -16.90 -3.08
CA ALA A 280 15.39 -17.23 -1.73
C ALA A 280 14.22 -17.55 -0.81
N VAL A 281 14.46 -18.48 0.11
CA VAL A 281 13.55 -18.82 1.21
C VAL A 281 14.34 -18.72 2.50
N ARG A 282 13.70 -18.20 3.55
CA ARG A 282 14.30 -18.03 4.87
C ARG A 282 14.69 -19.38 5.46
N ALA A 283 15.84 -19.43 6.14
CA ALA A 283 16.27 -20.61 6.90
C ALA A 283 15.19 -21.04 7.92
N GLY A 284 14.97 -22.35 8.03
CA GLY A 284 13.88 -22.95 8.82
C GLY A 284 12.55 -23.09 8.07
N TRP A 285 12.41 -22.45 6.90
CA TRP A 285 11.20 -22.55 6.05
C TRP A 285 11.42 -23.43 4.81
N HIS A 286 12.58 -24.09 4.70
CA HIS A 286 12.86 -25.05 3.64
C HIS A 286 11.96 -26.30 3.73
N ASN A 287 11.96 -27.13 2.67
CA ASN A 287 11.19 -28.37 2.56
C ASN A 287 9.66 -28.23 2.65
N SER A 288 9.13 -27.02 2.55
CA SER A 288 7.70 -26.70 2.62
C SER A 288 7.11 -26.26 1.27
N GLN A 289 7.82 -26.53 0.17
CA GLN A 289 7.44 -26.16 -1.21
C GLN A 289 7.23 -24.65 -1.46
N ILE A 290 7.57 -23.75 -0.53
CA ILE A 290 7.41 -22.29 -0.73
C ILE A 290 8.14 -21.80 -1.99
N ALA A 291 9.39 -22.25 -2.21
CA ALA A 291 10.14 -21.89 -3.42
C ALA A 291 9.46 -22.37 -4.70
N THR A 292 8.88 -23.58 -4.67
CA THR A 292 8.09 -24.15 -5.76
C THR A 292 6.87 -23.29 -6.05
N THR A 293 6.11 -22.91 -5.03
CA THR A 293 4.91 -22.08 -5.18
C THR A 293 5.24 -20.67 -5.69
N MET A 294 6.29 -20.04 -5.17
CA MET A 294 6.73 -18.73 -5.66
C MET A 294 7.16 -18.80 -7.12
N LEU A 295 7.96 -19.79 -7.50
CA LEU A 295 8.41 -19.97 -8.88
C LEU A 295 7.24 -20.27 -9.82
N TYR A 296 6.29 -21.11 -9.40
CA TYR A 296 5.06 -21.37 -10.15
C TYR A 296 4.30 -20.08 -10.46
N HIS A 297 4.02 -19.25 -9.44
CA HIS A 297 3.32 -17.99 -9.63
C HIS A 297 4.10 -17.03 -10.52
N LEU A 298 5.42 -16.91 -10.33
CA LEU A 298 6.26 -16.04 -11.13
C LEU A 298 6.24 -16.43 -12.62
N ILE A 299 6.23 -17.73 -12.93
CA ILE A 299 6.09 -18.21 -14.31
C ILE A 299 4.67 -17.96 -14.85
N MET A 300 3.62 -18.16 -14.05
CA MET A 300 2.23 -17.89 -14.47
C MET A 300 1.96 -16.41 -14.75
N LEU A 301 2.66 -15.51 -14.07
CA LEU A 301 2.60 -14.08 -14.34
C LEU A 301 3.28 -13.69 -15.67
N ASN A 302 4.07 -14.58 -16.28
CA ASN A 302 4.86 -14.34 -17.50
C ASN A 302 4.65 -15.45 -18.56
N PRO A 303 3.43 -15.65 -19.09
CA PRO A 303 3.08 -16.84 -19.89
C PRO A 303 3.69 -16.88 -21.31
N HIS A 304 4.11 -15.75 -21.88
CA HIS A 304 4.58 -15.64 -23.26
C HIS A 304 6.06 -15.25 -23.37
N ARG A 305 6.82 -15.49 -22.31
CA ARG A 305 8.24 -15.13 -22.25
C ARG A 305 9.04 -16.33 -21.83
N ASP A 306 10.16 -16.54 -22.51
CA ASP A 306 11.17 -17.49 -22.06
C ASP A 306 11.82 -16.95 -20.80
N ILE A 307 11.95 -17.81 -19.80
CA ILE A 307 12.48 -17.43 -18.49
C ILE A 307 13.90 -17.99 -18.37
N THR A 308 14.86 -17.13 -18.04
CA THR A 308 16.26 -17.50 -17.89
C THR A 308 16.74 -17.27 -16.47
N LEU A 309 17.75 -18.01 -16.02
CA LEU A 309 18.39 -17.80 -14.72
C LEU A 309 19.81 -18.35 -14.69
N HIS A 310 20.62 -17.87 -13.74
CA HIS A 310 21.89 -18.47 -13.38
C HIS A 310 21.81 -19.14 -12.01
N VAL A 311 22.50 -20.25 -11.87
CA VAL A 311 22.57 -21.00 -10.61
C VAL A 311 23.94 -21.63 -10.47
N ALA A 312 24.53 -21.52 -9.27
CA ALA A 312 25.83 -22.11 -8.99
C ALA A 312 25.82 -23.64 -9.20
N ALA A 313 26.91 -24.18 -9.75
CA ALA A 313 26.98 -25.57 -10.19
C ALA A 313 26.73 -26.60 -9.07
N ASN A 314 27.01 -26.25 -7.81
CA ASN A 314 26.80 -27.11 -6.64
C ASN A 314 25.54 -26.75 -5.83
N ASN A 315 24.68 -25.85 -6.32
CA ASN A 315 23.49 -25.44 -5.60
C ASN A 315 22.35 -26.47 -5.78
N PRO A 316 21.76 -26.99 -4.68
CA PRO A 316 20.67 -27.96 -4.75
C PRO A 316 19.40 -27.43 -5.45
N ALA A 317 19.25 -26.11 -5.61
CA ALA A 317 18.17 -25.48 -6.36
C ALA A 317 18.11 -25.95 -7.83
N MET A 318 19.21 -26.48 -8.40
CA MET A 318 19.22 -27.15 -9.69
C MET A 318 18.09 -28.20 -9.84
N LEU A 319 17.81 -28.96 -8.79
CA LEU A 319 16.74 -29.97 -8.79
C LEU A 319 15.34 -29.35 -8.82
N LEU A 320 15.17 -28.18 -8.22
CA LEU A 320 13.91 -27.43 -8.29
C LEU A 320 13.68 -26.96 -9.73
N TYR A 321 14.67 -26.30 -10.33
CA TYR A 321 14.55 -25.77 -11.69
C TYR A 321 14.33 -26.89 -12.72
N ASN A 322 15.04 -28.00 -12.61
CA ASN A 322 14.84 -29.15 -13.51
C ASN A 322 13.40 -29.70 -13.42
N ARG A 323 12.79 -29.74 -12.23
CA ARG A 323 11.39 -30.18 -12.05
C ARG A 323 10.39 -29.25 -12.74
N PHE A 324 10.69 -27.95 -12.84
CA PHE A 324 9.90 -27.00 -13.62
C PHE A 324 10.15 -27.07 -15.13
N GLY A 325 11.09 -27.90 -15.58
CA GLY A 325 11.41 -28.09 -16.99
C GLY A 325 12.52 -27.17 -17.53
N PHE A 326 13.21 -26.41 -16.66
CA PHE A 326 14.37 -25.62 -17.08
C PHE A 326 15.46 -26.54 -17.64
N LYS A 327 16.08 -26.11 -18.74
CA LYS A 327 17.20 -26.81 -19.40
C LYS A 327 18.46 -25.97 -19.31
N ALA A 328 19.59 -26.63 -19.07
CA ALA A 328 20.89 -25.97 -19.11
C ALA A 328 21.27 -25.66 -20.57
N GLU A 329 21.57 -24.40 -20.85
CA GLU A 329 22.05 -23.95 -22.16
C GLU A 329 23.57 -23.78 -22.16
N GLU A 330 24.13 -23.17 -21.09
CA GLU A 330 25.55 -22.81 -21.02
C GLU A 330 26.13 -23.10 -19.63
N PHE A 331 27.44 -23.41 -19.59
CA PHE A 331 28.24 -23.49 -18.36
C PHE A 331 29.25 -22.35 -18.36
N ILE A 332 29.17 -21.47 -17.35
CA ILE A 332 29.95 -20.24 -17.25
C ILE A 332 30.95 -20.39 -16.11
N ILE A 333 32.24 -20.28 -16.45
CA ILE A 333 33.34 -20.34 -15.50
C ILE A 333 33.49 -18.97 -14.82
N GLY A 334 33.64 -18.96 -13.51
CA GLY A 334 33.94 -17.74 -12.74
C GLY A 334 32.78 -16.74 -12.60
N PHE A 335 31.55 -17.14 -12.93
CA PHE A 335 30.37 -16.23 -12.90
C PHE A 335 30.18 -15.53 -11.54
N TYR A 336 30.48 -16.23 -10.44
CA TYR A 336 30.32 -15.71 -9.08
C TYR A 336 31.63 -15.25 -8.41
N GLU A 337 32.75 -15.14 -9.14
CA GLU A 337 34.05 -14.75 -8.56
C GLU A 337 34.03 -13.38 -7.88
N ASP A 338 33.35 -12.41 -8.48
CA ASP A 338 33.28 -11.04 -7.94
C ASP A 338 32.32 -10.90 -6.74
N TYR A 339 31.46 -11.90 -6.50
CA TYR A 339 30.38 -11.84 -5.52
C TYR A 339 30.61 -12.73 -4.30
N LEU A 340 31.35 -13.83 -4.47
CA LEU A 340 31.62 -14.80 -3.42
C LEU A 340 33.04 -14.65 -2.88
N ASP A 341 33.20 -14.79 -1.57
CA ASP A 341 34.53 -14.90 -0.98
C ASP A 341 35.23 -16.17 -1.49
N SER A 342 36.54 -16.07 -1.65
CA SER A 342 37.47 -17.16 -1.95
C SER A 342 37.32 -18.40 -1.05
N GLN A 343 36.85 -18.23 0.19
CA GLN A 343 36.60 -19.31 1.15
C GLN A 343 35.17 -19.88 1.10
N SER A 344 34.32 -19.38 0.20
CA SER A 344 32.93 -19.83 0.09
C SER A 344 32.85 -21.30 -0.33
N ARG A 345 31.91 -22.03 0.28
CA ARG A 345 31.60 -23.42 -0.12
C ARG A 345 30.78 -23.49 -1.42
N ALA A 346 30.23 -22.38 -1.88
CA ALA A 346 29.48 -22.32 -3.13
C ALA A 346 30.44 -22.31 -4.33
N SER A 347 30.04 -22.96 -5.42
CA SER A 347 30.84 -22.98 -6.65
C SER A 347 30.81 -21.61 -7.31
N MET A 348 31.99 -21.13 -7.73
CA MET A 348 32.12 -19.90 -8.51
C MET A 348 31.56 -20.03 -9.93
N ASN A 349 31.38 -21.26 -10.41
CA ASN A 349 30.87 -21.54 -11.75
C ASN A 349 29.33 -21.64 -11.72
N ALA A 350 28.69 -21.22 -12.80
CA ALA A 350 27.23 -21.21 -12.92
C ALA A 350 26.75 -21.96 -14.15
N PHE A 351 25.56 -22.55 -14.06
CA PHE A 351 24.78 -22.97 -15.22
C PHE A 351 23.78 -21.87 -15.57
N ARG A 352 23.73 -21.51 -16.85
CA ARG A 352 22.63 -20.73 -17.41
C ARG A 352 21.50 -21.69 -17.79
N LEU A 353 20.34 -21.51 -17.16
CA LEU A 353 19.15 -22.31 -17.44
C LEU A 353 18.11 -21.48 -18.18
N ARG A 354 17.33 -22.13 -19.05
CA ARG A 354 16.18 -21.54 -19.74
C ARG A 354 14.96 -22.44 -19.67
N LEU A 355 13.81 -21.84 -19.39
CA LEU A 355 12.49 -22.42 -19.58
C LEU A 355 11.88 -21.81 -20.83
N ARG A 356 11.64 -22.65 -21.85
CA ARG A 356 10.98 -22.24 -23.09
C ARG A 356 9.47 -22.38 -22.96
N ARG A 357 8.71 -21.38 -23.41
CA ARG A 357 7.24 -21.33 -23.28
C ARG A 357 6.50 -21.45 -24.59
#